data_AF-A0A848N198-F1
#
_entry.id   AF-A0A848N198-F1
#
_cell.length_a   1.000
_cell.length_b   1.000
_cell.length_c   1.000
_cell.angle_alpha   90.00
_cell.angle_beta   90.00
_cell.angle_gamma   90.00
#
_symmetry.space_group_name_H-M   'P 1'
#
loop_
_entity.id
_entity.type
_entity.pdbx_description
1 polymer ?
#
loop_
_entity_poly.entity_id
_entity_poly.type
_entity_poly.pdbx_seq_one_letter_code
_entity_poly.pdbx_strand_id
1 'polypeptide(L)'
;PPAPAKFSSSIIGENSKTIQGISENKEAEVTATYNGQPFDTSDATINDEGRFTLDLSELSLQEDDEIQIFLRDNAGSAKAAEVVAPPETNNDRGNINPATELLFHDVTFEPATILTVGNLGPVSPVDPMNPEIEVDPENKPELEEDQGLLSIDFASRFTFGQQAISTRTKRYYAQPQRLLNPDGTVNEAEERPNYIQISDRRPEEERHGWQLAVTQNSQFTDLQENELRGARLSFTNQQLESIHGSDEPMLYNQDGVTLIPGEKTKLLTALDGQGAGTWIYRFGDGESASESVALE
;
A
#
# COMPACT_ATOMS: atom_id res chain seq x y z
N PRO A 1 6.58 -10.53 22.51
CA PRO A 1 5.26 -9.93 22.22
C PRO A 1 4.83 -10.38 20.81
N PRO A 2 3.54 -10.28 20.45
CA PRO A 2 3.12 -10.49 19.07
C PRO A 2 3.77 -9.44 18.14
N ALA A 3 3.83 -9.74 16.84
CA ALA A 3 4.19 -8.73 15.85
C ALA A 3 3.21 -7.53 15.93
N PRO A 4 3.67 -6.28 15.77
CA PRO A 4 2.79 -5.11 15.78
C PRO A 4 1.71 -5.18 14.69
N ALA A 5 0.60 -4.46 14.91
CA ALA A 5 -0.51 -4.43 13.95
C ALA A 5 -0.10 -3.73 12.65
N LYS A 6 -0.54 -4.27 11.51
CA LYS A 6 -0.32 -3.69 10.18
C LYS A 6 -1.53 -2.85 9.75
N PHE A 7 -1.27 -1.73 9.08
CA PHE A 7 -2.28 -0.81 8.56
C PHE A 7 -1.96 -0.46 7.11
N SER A 8 -2.97 -0.06 6.33
CA SER A 8 -2.79 0.38 4.94
C SER A 8 -2.07 1.72 4.80
N SER A 9 -2.03 2.52 5.88
CA SER A 9 -1.37 3.81 5.92
C SER A 9 -0.94 4.12 7.35
N SER A 10 0.13 4.89 7.50
CA SER A 10 0.55 5.52 8.76
C SER A 10 -0.21 6.83 9.05
N ILE A 11 -1.06 7.31 8.13
CA ILE A 11 -1.81 8.56 8.27
C ILE A 11 -3.32 8.30 8.32
N ILE A 12 -4.00 8.92 9.28
CA ILE A 12 -5.47 8.94 9.39
C ILE A 12 -5.99 10.38 9.32
N GLY A 13 -7.26 10.55 8.97
CA GLY A 13 -7.83 11.89 8.82
C GLY A 13 -8.39 12.43 10.12
N GLU A 14 -8.45 13.75 10.27
CA GLU A 14 -9.09 14.41 11.42
C GLU A 14 -10.56 14.00 11.61
N ASN A 15 -11.24 13.63 10.52
CA ASN A 15 -12.64 13.21 10.54
C ASN A 15 -12.81 11.69 10.69
N SER A 16 -11.72 10.92 10.82
CA SER A 16 -11.78 9.46 10.97
C SER A 16 -12.59 9.08 12.22
N LYS A 17 -13.61 8.25 12.02
CA LYS A 17 -14.42 7.68 13.10
C LYS A 17 -14.02 6.26 13.44
N THR A 18 -13.38 5.57 12.51
CA THR A 18 -12.86 4.24 12.72
C THR A 18 -11.52 4.08 12.01
N ILE A 19 -10.73 3.11 12.46
CA ILE A 19 -9.53 2.64 11.78
C ILE A 19 -9.52 1.12 11.74
N GLN A 20 -9.02 0.54 10.65
CA GLN A 20 -8.95 -0.91 10.44
C GLN A 20 -7.50 -1.37 10.40
N GLY A 21 -7.17 -2.40 11.19
CA GLY A 21 -5.84 -2.98 11.26
C GLY A 21 -5.85 -4.50 11.06
N ILE A 22 -4.67 -5.07 10.83
CA ILE A 22 -4.44 -6.51 10.73
C ILE A 22 -3.45 -6.97 11.80
N SER A 23 -3.71 -8.14 12.38
CA SER A 23 -2.77 -8.87 13.22
C SER A 23 -2.59 -10.30 12.73
N GLU A 24 -1.35 -10.79 12.77
CA GLU A 24 -1.04 -12.20 12.57
C GLU A 24 -1.50 -13.07 13.77
N ASN A 25 -1.65 -12.46 14.95
CA ASN A 25 -2.13 -13.15 16.16
C ASN A 25 -3.62 -12.90 16.40
N LYS A 26 -4.45 -13.86 16.00
CA LYS A 26 -5.92 -13.80 16.08
C LYS A 26 -6.47 -13.83 17.50
N GLU A 27 -5.66 -14.24 18.48
CA GLU A 27 -6.05 -14.29 19.89
C GLU A 27 -5.52 -13.08 20.70
N ALA A 28 -4.85 -12.14 20.02
CA ALA A 28 -4.29 -10.98 20.68
C ALA A 28 -5.39 -10.02 21.18
N GLU A 29 -5.11 -9.38 22.30
CA GLU A 29 -5.89 -8.25 22.80
C GLU A 29 -5.41 -6.96 22.14
N VAL A 30 -6.35 -6.16 21.64
CA VAL A 30 -6.08 -4.85 21.04
C VAL A 30 -6.35 -3.76 22.07
N THR A 31 -5.36 -2.91 22.29
CA THR A 31 -5.50 -1.68 23.09
C THR A 31 -4.85 -0.52 22.35
N ALA A 32 -5.24 0.71 22.65
CA ALA A 32 -4.68 1.88 21.99
C ALA A 32 -4.58 3.09 22.92
N THR A 33 -3.68 4.01 22.57
CA THR A 33 -3.57 5.33 23.19
C THR A 33 -3.77 6.43 22.14
N TYR A 34 -4.31 7.56 22.57
CA TYR A 34 -4.42 8.80 21.82
C TYR A 34 -3.55 9.84 22.52
N ASN A 35 -2.52 10.33 21.84
CA ASN A 35 -1.49 11.21 22.41
C ASN A 35 -0.93 10.69 23.75
N GLY A 36 -0.67 9.38 23.80
CA GLY A 36 -0.18 8.66 24.98
C GLY A 36 -1.21 8.40 26.08
N GLN A 37 -2.46 8.85 25.94
CA GLN A 37 -3.54 8.54 26.90
C GLN A 37 -4.39 7.35 26.42
N PRO A 38 -4.60 6.31 27.23
CA PRO A 38 -5.48 5.21 26.86
C PRO A 38 -6.92 5.69 26.61
N PHE A 39 -7.58 5.11 25.61
CA PHE A 39 -9.01 5.29 25.36
C PHE A 39 -9.71 3.92 25.31
N ASP A 40 -11.03 3.92 25.23
CA ASP A 40 -11.82 2.69 25.24
C ASP A 40 -11.64 1.91 23.94
N THR A 41 -11.25 0.64 24.07
CA THR A 41 -11.10 -0.30 22.95
C THR A 41 -11.85 -1.60 23.23
N SER A 42 -12.85 -1.60 24.13
CA SER A 42 -13.54 -2.82 24.56
C SER A 42 -14.18 -3.61 23.42
N ASP A 43 -14.59 -2.90 22.35
CA ASP A 43 -15.29 -3.49 21.21
C ASP A 43 -14.33 -3.99 20.12
N ALA A 44 -13.02 -3.77 20.29
CA ALA A 44 -12.00 -4.16 19.35
C ALA A 44 -11.70 -5.67 19.45
N THR A 45 -12.27 -6.46 18.53
CA THR A 45 -12.00 -7.90 18.42
C THR A 45 -11.35 -8.24 17.09
N ILE A 46 -10.35 -9.13 17.12
CA ILE A 46 -9.70 -9.65 15.92
C ILE A 46 -10.54 -10.82 15.37
N ASN A 47 -10.93 -10.75 14.11
CA ASN A 47 -11.72 -11.78 13.45
C ASN A 47 -10.86 -12.95 12.93
N ASP A 48 -11.50 -13.96 12.34
CA ASP A 48 -10.81 -15.15 11.80
C ASP A 48 -9.83 -14.84 10.66
N GLU A 49 -9.94 -13.67 10.02
CA GLU A 49 -9.01 -13.17 8.99
C GLU A 49 -7.86 -12.35 9.59
N GLY A 50 -7.83 -12.15 10.91
CA GLY A 50 -6.83 -11.30 11.57
C GLY A 50 -7.15 -9.81 11.52
N ARG A 51 -8.34 -9.41 11.03
CA ARG A 51 -8.76 -8.00 10.95
C ARG A 51 -9.44 -7.54 12.22
N PHE A 52 -9.23 -6.28 12.59
CA PHE A 52 -9.96 -5.60 13.67
C PHE A 52 -10.28 -4.15 13.29
N THR A 53 -11.26 -3.57 13.99
CA THR A 53 -11.63 -2.16 13.86
C THR A 53 -11.52 -1.49 15.22
N LEU A 54 -10.97 -0.28 15.28
CA LEU A 54 -11.02 0.59 16.44
C LEU A 54 -12.01 1.74 16.20
N ASP A 55 -12.84 2.01 17.20
CA ASP A 55 -13.74 3.17 17.20
C ASP A 55 -13.00 4.40 17.76
N LEU A 56 -13.01 5.47 16.99
CA LEU A 56 -12.42 6.77 17.31
C LEU A 56 -13.51 7.85 17.45
N SER A 57 -14.79 7.48 17.45
CA SER A 57 -15.92 8.42 17.36
C SER A 57 -15.96 9.45 18.49
N GLU A 58 -15.52 9.04 19.68
CA GLU A 58 -15.44 9.88 20.88
C GLU A 58 -14.15 10.72 20.95
N LEU A 59 -13.20 10.51 20.04
CA LEU A 59 -11.96 11.29 19.96
C LEU A 59 -12.16 12.56 19.13
N SER A 60 -11.45 13.61 19.51
CA SER A 60 -11.42 14.90 18.78
C SER A 60 -10.06 15.06 18.12
N LEU A 61 -9.88 14.36 16.99
CA LEU A 61 -8.60 14.30 16.27
C LEU A 61 -8.23 15.66 15.65
N GLN A 62 -6.95 16.00 15.73
CA GLN A 62 -6.31 17.18 15.15
C GLN A 62 -5.04 16.78 14.42
N GLU A 63 -4.66 17.53 13.38
CA GLU A 63 -3.35 17.36 12.72
C GLU A 63 -2.20 17.19 13.72
N ASP A 64 -1.29 16.26 13.41
CA ASP A 64 -0.15 15.80 14.22
C ASP A 64 -0.48 14.98 15.48
N ASP A 65 -1.75 14.71 15.77
CA ASP A 65 -2.10 13.78 16.84
C ASP A 65 -1.64 12.35 16.53
N GLU A 66 -1.36 11.56 17.57
CA GLU A 66 -0.92 10.17 17.44
C GLU A 66 -1.93 9.18 18.05
N ILE A 67 -2.24 8.13 17.29
CA ILE A 67 -2.90 6.92 17.79
C ILE A 67 -1.86 5.80 17.81
N GLN A 68 -1.53 5.26 18.98
CA GLN A 68 -0.62 4.13 19.10
C GLN A 68 -1.39 2.86 19.46
N ILE A 69 -1.21 1.80 18.66
CA ILE A 69 -1.99 0.55 18.75
C ILE A 69 -1.11 -0.60 19.23
N PHE A 70 -1.52 -1.21 20.32
CA PHE A 70 -0.80 -2.24 21.03
C PHE A 70 -1.52 -3.59 20.92
N LEU A 71 -0.75 -4.64 20.64
CA LEU A 71 -1.23 -6.01 20.70
C LEU A 71 -0.60 -6.75 21.89
N ARG A 72 -1.42 -7.48 22.64
CA ARG A 72 -0.97 -8.37 23.73
C ARG A 72 -1.30 -9.82 23.40
N ASP A 73 -0.30 -10.69 23.49
CA ASP A 73 -0.52 -12.14 23.35
C ASP A 73 -1.27 -12.74 24.55
N ASN A 74 -1.67 -14.01 24.41
CA ASN A 74 -2.35 -14.79 25.44
C ASN A 74 -1.44 -15.90 25.99
N ALA A 75 -0.12 -15.67 26.05
CA ALA A 75 0.87 -16.69 26.45
C ALA A 75 0.93 -16.93 27.98
N GLY A 76 0.24 -16.11 28.77
CA GLY A 76 0.18 -16.16 30.22
C GLY A 76 1.33 -15.42 30.93
N SER A 77 1.30 -15.52 32.25
CA SER A 77 2.27 -14.90 33.16
C SER A 77 3.65 -15.55 33.06
N ALA A 78 4.65 -14.82 32.55
CA ALA A 78 6.05 -15.24 32.58
C ALA A 78 6.55 -15.42 34.02
N LYS A 79 6.05 -14.60 34.95
CA LYS A 79 6.36 -14.74 36.38
C LYS A 79 5.84 -16.07 36.95
N ALA A 80 4.61 -16.47 36.60
CA ALA A 80 4.07 -17.77 37.03
C ALA A 80 4.82 -18.95 36.39
N ALA A 81 5.40 -18.74 35.20
CA ALA A 81 6.31 -19.68 34.55
C ALA A 81 7.76 -19.64 35.11
N GLU A 82 7.98 -18.97 36.26
CA GLU A 82 9.26 -18.87 36.96
C GLU A 82 10.38 -18.18 36.15
N VAL A 83 10.03 -17.36 35.17
CA VAL A 83 11.01 -16.52 34.45
C VAL A 83 11.61 -15.51 35.42
N VAL A 84 12.94 -15.48 35.51
CA VAL A 84 13.67 -14.53 36.35
C VAL A 84 13.65 -13.15 35.68
N ALA A 85 13.14 -12.14 36.39
CA ALA A 85 13.01 -10.75 35.91
C ALA A 85 12.27 -10.66 34.55
N PRO A 86 10.99 -11.04 34.49
CA PRO A 86 10.21 -10.96 33.25
C PRO A 86 10.15 -9.51 32.75
N PRO A 87 9.96 -9.29 31.43
CA PRO A 87 9.89 -7.94 30.88
C PRO A 87 8.68 -7.20 31.45
N GLU A 88 8.79 -5.87 31.58
CA GLU A 88 7.68 -5.02 32.07
C GLU A 88 6.44 -5.07 31.18
N THR A 89 6.59 -5.55 29.95
CA THR A 89 5.50 -5.79 29.01
C THR A 89 4.65 -7.02 29.36
N ASN A 90 5.10 -7.91 30.25
CA ASN A 90 4.35 -9.11 30.65
C ASN A 90 3.35 -8.82 31.78
N ASN A 91 2.15 -9.39 31.66
CA ASN A 91 1.22 -9.54 32.78
C ASN A 91 0.66 -10.98 32.82
N ASP A 92 -0.38 -11.20 33.61
CA ASP A 92 -0.98 -12.54 33.75
C ASP A 92 -1.60 -13.10 32.46
N ARG A 93 -1.92 -12.24 31.48
CA ARG A 93 -2.41 -12.63 30.15
C ARG A 93 -1.28 -12.91 29.18
N GLY A 94 -0.22 -12.10 29.17
CA GLY A 94 0.85 -12.24 28.18
C GLY A 94 1.68 -10.96 27.99
N ASN A 95 2.52 -10.96 26.95
CA ASN A 95 3.37 -9.83 26.58
C ASN A 95 2.67 -8.87 25.62
N ILE A 96 2.70 -7.58 25.93
CA ILE A 96 2.24 -6.49 25.05
C ILE A 96 3.39 -5.90 24.22
N ASN A 97 3.10 -5.35 23.04
CA ASN A 97 4.07 -4.48 22.36
C ASN A 97 4.51 -3.34 23.31
N PRO A 98 5.80 -2.99 23.36
CA PRO A 98 6.24 -1.79 24.09
C PRO A 98 5.87 -0.51 23.32
N ALA A 99 5.79 0.63 24.00
CA ALA A 99 5.50 1.92 23.36
C ALA A 99 6.68 2.43 22.52
N THR A 100 7.90 2.08 22.90
CA THR A 100 9.13 2.34 22.13
C THR A 100 9.90 1.03 22.01
N GLU A 101 10.82 0.95 21.06
CA GLU A 101 11.71 -0.21 20.94
C GLU A 101 12.31 -0.58 22.31
N LEU A 102 12.22 -1.86 22.67
CA LEU A 102 12.70 -2.37 23.94
C LEU A 102 13.67 -3.53 23.71
N LEU A 103 14.94 -3.32 24.05
CA LEU A 103 15.91 -4.40 24.14
C LEU A 103 15.70 -5.18 25.44
N PHE A 104 15.36 -6.46 25.33
CA PHE A 104 15.23 -7.36 26.46
C PHE A 104 16.17 -8.55 26.29
N HIS A 105 17.25 -8.56 27.10
CA HIS A 105 18.36 -9.50 26.98
C HIS A 105 18.99 -9.49 25.58
N ASP A 106 18.77 -10.56 24.82
CA ASP A 106 19.31 -10.81 23.48
C ASP A 106 18.25 -10.66 22.38
N VAL A 107 17.07 -10.11 22.71
CA VAL A 107 15.95 -9.92 21.78
C VAL A 107 15.49 -8.47 21.81
N THR A 108 15.21 -7.91 20.63
CA THR A 108 14.55 -6.61 20.48
C THR A 108 13.05 -6.82 20.33
N PHE A 109 12.25 -6.12 21.13
CA PHE A 109 10.81 -6.07 20.98
C PHE A 109 10.42 -4.84 20.15
N GLU A 110 9.82 -5.11 18.99
CA GLU A 110 9.27 -4.09 18.09
C GLU A 110 8.19 -3.26 18.78
N PRO A 111 8.20 -1.92 18.64
CA PRO A 111 7.20 -1.04 19.25
C PRO A 111 5.81 -1.25 18.66
N ALA A 112 4.80 -0.83 19.43
CA ALA A 112 3.43 -0.69 18.98
C ALA A 112 3.32 0.30 17.81
N THR A 113 2.48 -0.02 16.83
CA THR A 113 2.31 0.77 15.60
C THR A 113 1.69 2.13 15.90
N ILE A 114 2.22 3.19 15.30
CA ILE A 114 1.72 4.56 15.43
C ILE A 114 1.06 4.99 14.11
N LEU A 115 -0.13 5.58 14.23
CA LEU A 115 -0.80 6.32 13.17
C LEU A 115 -0.84 7.79 13.54
N THR A 116 -0.49 8.66 12.61
CA THR A 116 -0.52 10.12 12.79
C THR A 116 -1.75 10.69 12.11
N VAL A 117 -2.46 11.59 12.78
CA VAL A 117 -3.56 12.35 12.19
C VAL A 117 -2.96 13.41 11.28
N GLY A 118 -3.42 13.48 10.05
CA GLY A 118 -2.91 14.46 9.10
C GLY A 118 -3.72 14.51 7.83
N ASN A 119 -3.18 15.23 6.84
CA ASN A 119 -3.82 15.32 5.54
C ASN A 119 -3.86 13.93 4.87
N LEU A 120 -5.05 13.54 4.43
CA LEU A 120 -5.31 12.30 3.71
C LEU A 120 -4.92 12.42 2.23
N GLY A 121 -3.75 13.00 1.96
CA GLY A 121 -3.13 13.01 0.64
C GLY A 121 -2.86 11.58 0.13
N PRO A 122 -2.27 11.45 -1.08
CA PRO A 122 -1.89 10.14 -1.60
C PRO A 122 -0.99 9.39 -0.62
N VAL A 123 -1.19 8.08 -0.50
CA VAL A 123 -0.36 7.22 0.36
C VAL A 123 1.04 7.12 -0.25
N SER A 124 2.09 7.04 0.58
CA SER A 124 3.44 6.80 0.06
C SER A 124 3.50 5.54 -0.81
N PRO A 125 4.28 5.52 -1.90
CA PRO A 125 4.46 4.33 -2.71
C PRO A 125 5.09 3.19 -1.90
N VAL A 126 4.56 1.97 -2.04
CA VAL A 126 5.15 0.74 -1.50
C VAL A 126 5.79 -0.10 -2.60
N ASP A 127 6.67 -1.03 -2.22
CA ASP A 127 7.40 -1.89 -3.15
C ASP A 127 6.40 -2.81 -3.90
N PRO A 128 6.34 -2.77 -5.24
CA PRO A 128 5.41 -3.58 -6.00
C PRO A 128 5.69 -5.08 -5.93
N MET A 129 6.85 -5.50 -5.44
CA MET A 129 7.20 -6.90 -5.17
C MET A 129 7.08 -7.27 -3.69
N ASN A 130 7.01 -6.28 -2.79
CA ASN A 130 6.82 -6.47 -1.36
C ASN A 130 6.01 -5.31 -0.74
N PRO A 131 4.67 -5.35 -0.81
CA PRO A 131 3.79 -4.24 -0.41
C PRO A 131 3.91 -3.78 1.06
N GLU A 132 4.64 -4.53 1.90
CA GLU A 132 4.90 -4.15 3.31
C GLU A 132 5.99 -3.08 3.45
N ILE A 133 6.77 -2.82 2.41
CA ILE A 133 7.91 -1.91 2.44
C ILE A 133 7.58 -0.63 1.68
N GLU A 134 7.64 0.52 2.36
CA GLU A 134 7.59 1.83 1.71
C GLU A 134 8.87 2.06 0.89
N VAL A 135 8.72 2.62 -0.32
CA VAL A 135 9.82 2.90 -1.24
C VAL A 135 9.70 4.28 -1.87
N ASP A 136 10.80 4.75 -2.45
CA ASP A 136 10.84 5.98 -3.21
C ASP A 136 11.09 5.66 -4.70
N PRO A 137 10.07 5.60 -5.57
CA PRO A 137 10.27 5.31 -6.99
C PRO A 137 10.91 6.50 -7.72
N GLU A 138 11.79 6.22 -8.68
CA GLU A 138 12.26 7.27 -9.59
C GLU A 138 11.11 7.80 -10.48
N ASN A 139 11.28 9.01 -11.02
CA ASN A 139 10.37 9.58 -12.01
C ASN A 139 8.88 9.61 -11.57
N LYS A 140 8.62 10.01 -10.32
CA LYS A 140 7.24 10.17 -9.81
C LYS A 140 6.39 11.04 -10.74
N PRO A 141 5.13 10.65 -11.03
CA PRO A 141 4.20 11.52 -11.73
C PRO A 141 3.81 12.72 -10.85
N GLU A 142 3.35 13.79 -11.49
CA GLU A 142 2.62 14.84 -10.79
C GLU A 142 1.19 14.34 -10.57
N LEU A 143 0.79 14.22 -9.32
CA LEU A 143 -0.55 13.79 -8.90
C LEU A 143 -1.20 14.93 -8.11
N GLU A 144 -2.52 15.04 -8.21
CA GLU A 144 -3.28 15.98 -7.38
C GLU A 144 -3.14 15.57 -5.90
N GLU A 145 -2.90 16.55 -5.03
CA GLU A 145 -2.75 16.31 -3.59
C GLU A 145 -4.11 16.03 -2.93
N ASP A 146 -5.18 16.64 -3.43
CA ASP A 146 -6.54 16.58 -2.86
C ASP A 146 -7.42 15.51 -3.51
N GLN A 147 -6.91 14.28 -3.68
CA GLN A 147 -7.70 13.16 -4.20
C GLN A 147 -8.70 12.59 -3.19
N GLY A 148 -8.46 12.81 -1.89
CA GLY A 148 -9.27 12.30 -0.79
C GLY A 148 -8.96 10.84 -0.43
N LEU A 149 -9.93 10.17 0.21
CA LEU A 149 -9.76 8.81 0.75
C LEU A 149 -9.68 7.71 -0.32
N LEU A 150 -10.11 7.97 -1.55
CA LEU A 150 -9.86 7.12 -2.70
C LEU A 150 -8.88 7.83 -3.62
N SER A 151 -7.65 7.35 -3.71
CA SER A 151 -6.54 8.02 -4.39
C SER A 151 -5.77 7.09 -5.32
N ILE A 152 -5.23 7.66 -6.40
CA ILE A 152 -4.07 7.09 -7.08
C ILE A 152 -2.84 7.67 -6.38
N ASP A 153 -2.03 6.79 -5.83
CA ASP A 153 -0.87 7.14 -5.01
C ASP A 153 0.41 7.21 -5.83
N PHE A 154 0.49 6.36 -6.86
CA PHE A 154 1.62 6.28 -7.75
C PHE A 154 1.21 5.71 -9.10
N ALA A 155 1.87 6.14 -10.17
CA ALA A 155 1.79 5.53 -11.49
C ALA A 155 3.13 5.67 -12.22
N SER A 156 3.73 4.55 -12.62
CA SER A 156 5.00 4.55 -13.34
C SER A 156 4.96 5.38 -14.62
N ARG A 157 5.99 6.20 -14.83
CA ARG A 157 6.22 6.90 -16.10
C ARG A 157 7.05 6.01 -17.02
N PHE A 158 6.47 5.61 -18.15
CA PHE A 158 7.18 4.74 -19.10
C PHE A 158 8.25 5.50 -19.88
N THR A 159 9.46 4.95 -19.89
CA THR A 159 10.57 5.35 -20.76
C THR A 159 10.96 4.17 -21.64
N PHE A 160 11.08 4.38 -22.94
CA PHE A 160 11.51 3.35 -23.90
C PHE A 160 12.99 3.48 -24.27
N GLY A 161 13.71 4.42 -23.66
CA GLY A 161 15.10 4.73 -23.98
C GLY A 161 15.30 5.17 -25.44
N GLN A 162 16.54 5.06 -25.91
CA GLN A 162 16.88 5.33 -27.31
C GLN A 162 16.71 4.07 -28.14
N GLN A 163 15.94 4.18 -29.22
CA GLN A 163 15.61 3.06 -30.07
C GLN A 163 15.94 3.35 -31.53
N ALA A 164 16.47 2.34 -32.23
CA ALA A 164 16.69 2.45 -33.67
C ALA A 164 15.36 2.43 -34.42
N ILE A 165 15.16 3.40 -35.32
CA ILE A 165 13.99 3.48 -36.21
C ILE A 165 13.88 2.22 -37.08
N SER A 166 12.65 1.76 -37.30
CA SER A 166 12.33 0.62 -38.14
C SER A 166 11.27 1.02 -39.18
N THR A 167 11.40 0.48 -40.39
CA THR A 167 10.37 0.59 -41.44
C THR A 167 9.38 -0.58 -41.42
N ARG A 168 9.52 -1.48 -40.45
CA ARG A 168 8.64 -2.63 -40.19
C ARG A 168 8.13 -2.56 -38.76
N THR A 169 7.01 -3.24 -38.49
CA THR A 169 6.52 -3.45 -37.12
C THR A 169 7.65 -3.94 -36.23
N LYS A 170 7.86 -3.24 -35.12
CA LYS A 170 8.90 -3.54 -34.16
C LYS A 170 8.38 -3.19 -32.78
N ARG A 171 8.64 -4.09 -31.83
CA ARG A 171 8.27 -3.94 -30.44
C ARG A 171 9.43 -3.37 -29.65
N TYR A 172 9.14 -2.37 -28.83
CA TYR A 172 10.07 -1.75 -27.90
C TYR A 172 9.48 -1.85 -26.50
N TYR A 173 10.25 -2.34 -25.54
CA TYR A 173 9.79 -2.46 -24.17
C TYR A 173 10.15 -1.22 -23.35
N ALA A 174 9.27 -0.84 -22.43
CA ALA A 174 9.57 0.19 -21.46
C ALA A 174 10.62 -0.34 -20.48
N GLN A 175 11.50 0.54 -20.01
CA GLN A 175 12.41 0.18 -18.94
C GLN A 175 11.61 -0.12 -17.66
N PRO A 176 12.08 -1.06 -16.82
CA PRO A 176 11.51 -1.29 -15.50
C PRO A 176 11.52 -0.03 -14.63
N GLN A 177 10.66 -0.01 -13.60
CA GLN A 177 10.65 1.04 -12.61
C GLN A 177 11.88 0.90 -11.69
N ARG A 178 12.69 1.94 -11.55
CA ARG A 178 13.78 1.96 -10.58
C ARG A 178 13.38 2.69 -9.30
N LEU A 179 14.10 2.43 -8.22
CA LEU A 179 13.91 3.08 -6.92
C LEU A 179 15.07 4.04 -6.63
N LEU A 180 14.86 4.96 -5.70
CA LEU A 180 15.88 5.85 -5.17
C LEU A 180 16.44 5.30 -3.85
N ASN A 181 17.73 5.54 -3.64
CA ASN A 181 18.40 5.33 -2.36
C ASN A 181 18.02 6.45 -1.37
N PRO A 182 18.27 6.29 -0.05
CA PRO A 182 18.03 7.35 0.94
C PRO A 182 18.77 8.67 0.68
N ASP A 183 19.85 8.65 -0.10
CA ASP A 183 20.59 9.84 -0.53
C ASP A 183 20.03 10.50 -1.81
N GLY A 184 18.92 9.98 -2.33
CA GLY A 184 18.24 10.46 -3.53
C GLY A 184 18.86 10.01 -4.85
N THR A 185 19.92 9.18 -4.83
CA THR A 185 20.50 8.60 -6.05
C THR A 185 19.70 7.41 -6.54
N VAL A 186 19.77 7.09 -7.84
CA VAL A 186 19.08 5.91 -8.38
C VAL A 186 19.74 4.63 -7.86
N ASN A 187 18.92 3.70 -7.39
CA ASN A 187 19.35 2.34 -7.09
C ASN A 187 19.41 1.51 -8.38
N GLU A 188 20.63 1.28 -8.87
CA GLU A 188 20.88 0.52 -10.10
C GLU A 188 20.94 -1.01 -9.87
N ALA A 189 20.84 -1.49 -8.63
CA ALA A 189 20.91 -2.91 -8.31
C ALA A 189 19.54 -3.60 -8.36
N GLU A 190 18.46 -2.82 -8.24
CA GLU A 190 17.12 -3.32 -7.99
C GLU A 190 16.09 -2.66 -8.91
N GLU A 191 15.61 -3.43 -9.88
CA GLU A 191 14.52 -3.04 -10.76
C GLU A 191 13.20 -3.61 -10.25
N ARG A 192 12.10 -2.92 -10.56
CA ARG A 192 10.73 -3.30 -10.22
C ARG A 192 9.84 -3.29 -11.46
N PRO A 193 8.78 -4.11 -11.49
CA PRO A 193 7.77 -3.99 -12.53
C PRO A 193 7.17 -2.58 -12.51
N ASN A 194 6.83 -2.09 -13.70
CA ASN A 194 6.03 -0.88 -13.82
C ASN A 194 4.68 -1.09 -13.12
N TYR A 195 4.20 -0.12 -12.35
CA TYR A 195 3.00 -0.32 -11.53
C TYR A 195 2.21 0.96 -11.30
N ILE A 196 0.98 0.77 -10.81
CA ILE A 196 0.08 1.79 -10.30
C ILE A 196 -0.28 1.39 -8.87
N GLN A 197 -0.28 2.34 -7.95
CA GLN A 197 -0.78 2.15 -6.60
C GLN A 197 -2.07 2.94 -6.40
N ILE A 198 -3.07 2.29 -5.82
CA ILE A 198 -4.40 2.84 -5.55
C ILE A 198 -4.73 2.57 -4.08
N SER A 199 -5.24 3.56 -3.36
CA SER A 199 -5.70 3.39 -1.99
C SER A 199 -7.18 3.73 -1.86
N ASP A 200 -7.96 2.81 -1.28
CA ASP A 200 -9.33 3.09 -0.83
C ASP A 200 -9.41 3.01 0.70
N ARG A 201 -9.29 4.16 1.34
CA ARG A 201 -9.35 4.37 2.79
C ARG A 201 -10.71 4.88 3.25
N ARG A 202 -11.72 4.86 2.38
CA ARG A 202 -13.09 5.25 2.77
C ARG A 202 -13.61 4.30 3.84
N PRO A 203 -14.42 4.81 4.79
CA PRO A 203 -15.08 3.95 5.75
C PRO A 203 -16.03 2.97 5.04
N GLU A 204 -16.33 1.85 5.68
CA GLU A 204 -17.05 0.72 5.05
C GLU A 204 -18.42 1.15 4.49
N GLU A 205 -19.11 2.03 5.21
CA GLU A 205 -20.42 2.58 4.82
C GLU A 205 -20.38 3.45 3.55
N GLU A 206 -19.21 3.94 3.14
CA GLU A 206 -19.02 4.73 1.91
C GLU A 206 -18.35 3.93 0.79
N ARG A 207 -17.95 2.68 1.06
CA ARG A 207 -17.13 1.86 0.16
C ARG A 207 -17.99 1.03 -0.81
N HIS A 208 -18.56 1.70 -1.80
CA HIS A 208 -19.40 1.08 -2.85
C HIS A 208 -18.63 0.65 -4.12
N GLY A 209 -17.36 0.29 -3.96
CA GLY A 209 -16.46 -0.06 -5.07
C GLY A 209 -15.82 1.15 -5.78
N TRP A 210 -14.95 0.84 -6.75
CA TRP A 210 -14.22 1.82 -7.56
C TRP A 210 -13.76 1.21 -8.90
N GLN A 211 -13.34 2.06 -9.84
CA GLN A 211 -12.80 1.62 -11.14
C GLN A 211 -11.57 2.43 -11.52
N LEU A 212 -10.53 1.72 -11.96
CA LEU A 212 -9.37 2.32 -12.61
C LEU A 212 -9.50 2.19 -14.13
N ALA A 213 -9.25 3.28 -14.84
CA ALA A 213 -9.22 3.31 -16.29
C ALA A 213 -8.14 4.26 -16.78
N VAL A 214 -7.64 4.01 -17.98
CA VAL A 214 -6.62 4.82 -18.64
C VAL A 214 -7.12 5.28 -20.01
N THR A 215 -6.73 6.48 -20.42
CA THR A 215 -6.97 6.99 -21.77
C THR A 215 -5.64 7.52 -22.29
N GLN A 216 -5.18 7.00 -23.42
CA GLN A 216 -4.12 7.66 -24.17
C GLN A 216 -4.76 8.84 -24.90
N ASN A 217 -4.51 10.08 -24.47
CA ASN A 217 -5.23 11.25 -25.00
C ASN A 217 -5.07 11.46 -26.52
N SER A 218 -3.86 11.24 -27.04
CA SER A 218 -3.53 11.41 -28.46
C SER A 218 -2.44 10.42 -28.88
N GLN A 219 -2.24 10.29 -30.20
CA GLN A 219 -1.09 9.53 -30.70
C GLN A 219 0.23 10.21 -30.28
N PHE A 220 1.29 9.41 -30.11
CA PHE A 220 2.62 9.92 -29.81
C PHE A 220 3.12 10.83 -30.93
N THR A 221 3.76 11.94 -30.57
CA THR A 221 4.33 12.90 -31.52
C THR A 221 5.81 13.13 -31.24
N ASP A 222 6.54 13.56 -32.27
CA ASP A 222 7.86 14.15 -32.10
C ASP A 222 7.77 15.64 -31.69
N LEU A 223 8.94 16.28 -31.51
CA LEU A 223 9.02 17.71 -31.17
C LEU A 223 8.51 18.65 -32.28
N GLN A 224 8.18 18.13 -33.46
CA GLN A 224 7.58 18.86 -34.58
C GLN A 224 6.09 18.52 -34.75
N GLU A 225 5.47 17.82 -33.78
CA GLU A 225 4.08 17.37 -33.81
C GLU A 225 3.75 16.37 -34.92
N ASN A 226 4.76 15.65 -35.46
CA ASN A 226 4.50 14.56 -36.38
C ASN A 226 4.08 13.31 -35.59
N GLU A 227 2.90 12.78 -35.90
CA GLU A 227 2.39 11.57 -35.27
C GLU A 227 3.20 10.31 -35.64
N LEU A 228 3.51 9.49 -34.63
CA LEU A 228 3.96 8.12 -34.82
C LEU A 228 2.76 7.21 -35.14
N ARG A 229 2.27 7.35 -36.38
CA ARG A 229 1.04 6.68 -36.82
C ARG A 229 1.14 5.17 -36.73
N GLY A 230 0.09 4.56 -36.18
CA GLY A 230 -0.03 3.11 -36.03
C GLY A 230 0.58 2.57 -34.73
N ALA A 231 1.32 3.40 -33.99
CA ALA A 231 1.89 2.99 -32.72
C ALA A 231 0.81 2.68 -31.67
N ARG A 232 1.03 1.61 -30.90
CA ARG A 232 0.14 1.14 -29.85
C ARG A 232 0.93 0.83 -28.58
N LEU A 233 0.38 1.24 -27.45
CA LEU A 233 0.88 0.85 -26.13
C LEU A 233 0.12 -0.38 -25.66
N SER A 234 0.84 -1.41 -25.20
CA SER A 234 0.26 -2.63 -24.65
C SER A 234 0.84 -2.96 -23.28
N PHE A 235 -0.03 -3.46 -22.41
CA PHE A 235 0.27 -3.93 -21.06
C PHE A 235 -0.02 -5.43 -20.98
N THR A 236 0.94 -6.21 -20.51
CA THR A 236 0.84 -7.67 -20.33
C THR A 236 1.35 -8.06 -18.95
N ASN A 237 1.21 -9.35 -18.57
CA ASN A 237 1.61 -9.89 -17.27
C ASN A 237 1.02 -9.09 -16.08
N GLN A 238 -0.25 -8.69 -16.23
CA GLN A 238 -0.98 -7.91 -15.24
C GLN A 238 -1.16 -8.72 -13.95
N GLN A 239 -0.77 -8.14 -12.81
CA GLN A 239 -0.88 -8.76 -11.49
C GLN A 239 -1.35 -7.71 -10.48
N LEU A 240 -2.02 -8.18 -9.43
CA LEU A 240 -2.48 -7.39 -8.30
C LEU A 240 -1.80 -7.89 -7.04
N GLU A 241 -1.40 -6.97 -6.18
CA GLU A 241 -0.79 -7.27 -4.89
C GLU A 241 -1.31 -6.30 -3.83
N SER A 242 -1.38 -6.75 -2.58
CA SER A 242 -1.73 -5.93 -1.43
C SER A 242 -1.16 -6.57 -0.16
N ILE A 243 -1.00 -5.77 0.89
CA ILE A 243 -0.81 -6.30 2.26
C ILE A 243 -2.09 -6.99 2.78
N HIS A 244 -3.23 -6.73 2.15
CA HIS A 244 -4.56 -7.24 2.52
C HIS A 244 -4.97 -8.36 1.56
N GLY A 245 -4.91 -9.61 2.02
CA GLY A 245 -5.17 -10.80 1.18
C GLY A 245 -6.64 -11.21 0.98
N SER A 246 -7.62 -10.37 1.35
CA SER A 246 -9.05 -10.63 1.13
C SER A 246 -9.72 -9.48 0.36
N ASP A 247 -10.73 -9.83 -0.45
CA ASP A 247 -11.58 -8.92 -1.24
C ASP A 247 -10.86 -8.09 -2.32
N GLU A 248 -10.05 -8.78 -3.12
CA GLU A 248 -9.26 -8.23 -4.23
C GLU A 248 -10.10 -7.62 -5.37
N PRO A 249 -9.67 -6.48 -5.95
CA PRO A 249 -10.20 -5.96 -7.21
C PRO A 249 -10.07 -6.96 -8.37
N MET A 250 -10.84 -6.76 -9.43
CA MET A 250 -10.82 -7.62 -10.60
C MET A 250 -10.21 -6.90 -11.81
N LEU A 251 -9.35 -7.61 -12.55
CA LEU A 251 -8.89 -7.20 -13.87
C LEU A 251 -10.05 -7.23 -14.88
N TYR A 252 -10.17 -6.18 -15.68
CA TYR A 252 -11.17 -6.14 -16.75
C TYR A 252 -10.80 -7.04 -17.94
N ASN A 253 -9.50 -7.11 -18.26
CA ASN A 253 -8.96 -7.98 -19.31
C ASN A 253 -7.77 -8.76 -18.74
N GLN A 254 -7.87 -10.08 -18.58
CA GLN A 254 -6.79 -10.87 -17.97
C GLN A 254 -5.59 -11.08 -18.92
N ASP A 255 -5.84 -11.21 -20.23
CA ASP A 255 -4.80 -11.53 -21.23
C ASP A 255 -3.88 -10.35 -21.59
N GLY A 256 -4.18 -9.14 -21.09
CA GLY A 256 -3.48 -7.91 -21.42
C GLY A 256 -4.41 -6.83 -21.97
N VAL A 257 -3.86 -5.63 -22.11
CA VAL A 257 -4.57 -4.44 -22.58
C VAL A 257 -3.76 -3.75 -23.66
N THR A 258 -4.39 -3.42 -24.79
CA THR A 258 -3.81 -2.55 -25.81
C THR A 258 -4.61 -1.26 -25.87
N LEU A 259 -3.94 -0.12 -25.73
CA LEU A 259 -4.59 1.18 -25.76
C LEU A 259 -4.92 1.61 -27.19
N ILE A 260 -6.06 2.29 -27.31
CA ILE A 260 -6.46 2.99 -28.52
C ILE A 260 -6.49 4.48 -28.18
N PRO A 261 -5.72 5.33 -28.89
CA PRO A 261 -5.72 6.76 -28.64
C PRO A 261 -7.14 7.35 -28.69
N GLY A 262 -7.49 8.16 -27.69
CA GLY A 262 -8.80 8.78 -27.51
C GLY A 262 -9.87 7.88 -26.87
N GLU A 263 -9.60 6.59 -26.67
CA GLU A 263 -10.56 5.67 -26.06
C GLU A 263 -10.23 5.40 -24.59
N LYS A 264 -11.26 5.45 -23.75
CA LYS A 264 -11.16 5.08 -22.33
C LYS A 264 -11.13 3.56 -22.20
N THR A 265 -10.02 3.03 -21.70
CA THR A 265 -9.83 1.61 -21.44
C THR A 265 -9.91 1.33 -19.95
N LYS A 266 -10.84 0.46 -19.54
CA LYS A 266 -10.96 0.00 -18.15
C LYS A 266 -9.85 -1.01 -17.85
N LEU A 267 -9.24 -0.88 -16.67
CA LEU A 267 -8.14 -1.71 -16.21
C LEU A 267 -8.58 -2.60 -15.05
N LEU A 268 -9.06 -1.97 -13.97
CA LEU A 268 -9.47 -2.63 -12.74
C LEU A 268 -10.87 -2.20 -12.32
N THR A 269 -11.54 -3.08 -11.59
CA THR A 269 -12.80 -2.76 -10.91
C THR A 269 -12.83 -3.44 -9.54
N ALA A 270 -13.16 -2.68 -8.50
CA ALA A 270 -13.54 -3.21 -7.21
C ALA A 270 -15.06 -3.10 -7.07
N LEU A 271 -15.72 -4.18 -6.64
CA LEU A 271 -17.14 -4.19 -6.31
C LEU A 271 -17.37 -3.72 -4.87
N ASP A 272 -18.64 -3.69 -4.45
CA ASP A 272 -19.02 -3.43 -3.06
C ASP A 272 -18.31 -4.41 -2.11
N GLY A 273 -17.70 -3.88 -1.05
CA GLY A 273 -16.87 -4.65 -0.12
C GLY A 273 -15.46 -5.01 -0.62
N GLN A 274 -15.13 -4.78 -1.89
CA GLN A 274 -13.80 -5.07 -2.45
C GLN A 274 -12.90 -3.83 -2.52
N GLY A 275 -11.60 -4.08 -2.70
CA GLY A 275 -10.63 -3.05 -3.06
C GLY A 275 -10.32 -2.07 -1.94
N ALA A 276 -10.58 -2.46 -0.69
CA ALA A 276 -10.23 -1.71 0.51
C ALA A 276 -8.72 -1.66 0.73
N GLY A 277 -8.22 -0.55 1.29
CA GLY A 277 -6.81 -0.37 1.56
C GLY A 277 -5.98 -0.14 0.29
N THR A 278 -4.68 -0.43 0.37
CA THR A 278 -3.71 -0.15 -0.70
C THR A 278 -3.58 -1.35 -1.63
N TRP A 279 -3.72 -1.10 -2.93
CA TRP A 279 -3.61 -2.09 -4.01
C TRP A 279 -2.54 -1.67 -5.00
N ILE A 280 -1.65 -2.62 -5.31
CA ILE A 280 -0.63 -2.49 -6.32
C ILE A 280 -1.11 -3.21 -7.57
N TYR A 281 -1.20 -2.47 -8.66
CA TYR A 281 -1.45 -3.00 -9.98
C TYR A 281 -0.17 -2.97 -10.80
N ARG A 282 0.49 -4.11 -10.97
CA ARG A 282 1.81 -4.22 -11.59
C ARG A 282 1.78 -4.96 -12.93
N PHE A 283 2.73 -4.63 -13.79
CA PHE A 283 2.96 -5.27 -15.09
C PHE A 283 4.23 -6.11 -15.03
N GLY A 284 4.07 -7.40 -14.77
CA GLY A 284 5.13 -8.37 -14.58
C GLY A 284 5.62 -8.45 -13.13
N ASP A 285 6.74 -9.15 -12.98
CA ASP A 285 7.44 -9.47 -11.75
C ASP A 285 8.96 -9.35 -11.96
N GLY A 286 9.78 -9.85 -11.03
CA GLY A 286 11.24 -9.81 -11.14
C GLY A 286 11.82 -10.49 -12.40
N GLU A 287 11.06 -11.37 -13.07
CA GLU A 287 11.50 -12.03 -14.31
C GLU A 287 10.96 -11.33 -15.56
N SER A 288 9.71 -10.85 -15.50
CA SER A 288 8.96 -10.37 -16.67
C SER A 288 8.81 -8.84 -16.76
N ALA A 289 9.25 -8.08 -15.76
CA ALA A 289 9.11 -6.62 -15.70
C ALA A 289 9.60 -5.90 -16.97
N SER A 290 10.73 -6.33 -17.53
CA SER A 290 11.38 -5.71 -18.69
C SER A 290 10.69 -6.00 -20.02
N GLU A 291 9.64 -6.84 -20.04
CA GLU A 291 8.92 -7.24 -21.26
C GLU A 291 7.39 -7.06 -21.13
N SER A 292 6.91 -6.36 -20.11
CA SER A 292 5.48 -6.30 -19.75
C SER A 292 4.75 -5.03 -20.22
N VAL A 293 5.48 -3.96 -20.53
CA VAL A 293 4.93 -2.75 -21.14
C VAL A 293 5.64 -2.52 -22.46
N ALA A 294 4.89 -2.47 -23.56
CA ALA A 294 5.46 -2.40 -24.90
C ALA A 294 4.81 -1.34 -25.78
N LEU A 295 5.64 -0.70 -26.59
CA LEU A 295 5.27 0.15 -27.71
C LEU A 295 5.54 -0.64 -29.00
N GLU A 296 4.52 -0.78 -29.85
CA GLU A 296 4.60 -1.47 -31.16
C GLU A 296 4.05 -0.62 -32.30
#